data_AF-A0A4Q6GHQ1-F1
#
_entry.id   AF-A0A4Q6GHQ1-F1
#
_cell.length_a   1.000
_cell.length_b   1.000
_cell.length_c   1.000
_cell.angle_alpha   90.00
_cell.angle_beta   90.00
_cell.angle_gamma   90.00
#
_symmetry.space_group_name_H-M   'P 1'
#
loop_
_entity.id
_entity.type
_entity.pdbx_description
1 polymer ?
#
loop_
_entity_poly.entity_id
_entity_poly.type
_entity_poly.pdbx_seq_one_letter_code
_entity_poly.pdbx_strand_id
1 'polypeptide(L)'
;MHKMIAQLFALAAAAAVSTSAMAEVVVVVNPKAAESTMSKEQIAQFFLGKSTAMTPIDQADSSPIRAEFYKKVADKDAAQAKALWSKLVFTGKPTMPKEVGDSVAVKAAVAAN
;
A
#
# COMPACT_ATOMS: atom_id res chain seq x y z
N MET A 1 -8.90 -48.62 5.87
CA MET A 1 -7.72 -48.26 5.06
C MET A 1 -8.11 -47.60 3.73
N HIS A 2 -8.92 -48.22 2.87
CA HIS A 2 -9.35 -47.63 1.58
C HIS A 2 -10.06 -46.25 1.67
N LYS A 3 -10.93 -46.03 2.67
CA LYS A 3 -11.61 -44.73 2.88
C LYS A 3 -10.64 -43.59 3.27
N MET A 4 -9.65 -43.87 4.14
CA MET A 4 -8.64 -42.88 4.53
C MET A 4 -7.76 -42.48 3.35
N ILE A 5 -7.37 -43.44 2.50
CA ILE A 5 -6.58 -43.18 1.30
C ILE A 5 -7.36 -42.30 0.30
N ALA A 6 -8.66 -42.58 0.11
CA ALA A 6 -9.51 -41.76 -0.75
C ALA A 6 -9.69 -40.33 -0.22
N GLN A 7 -9.80 -40.15 1.11
CA GLN A 7 -9.89 -38.83 1.73
C GLN A 7 -8.58 -38.03 1.62
N LEU A 8 -7.43 -38.69 1.77
CA LEU A 8 -6.11 -38.09 1.55
C LEU A 8 -5.91 -37.65 0.09
N PHE A 9 -6.34 -38.48 -0.86
CA PHE A 9 -6.30 -38.12 -2.29
C PHE A 9 -7.22 -36.94 -2.62
N ALA A 10 -8.43 -36.90 -2.05
CA ALA A 10 -9.37 -35.79 -2.24
C ALA A 10 -8.83 -34.46 -1.66
N LEU A 11 -8.17 -34.51 -0.50
CA LEU A 11 -7.57 -33.32 0.13
C LEU A 11 -6.36 -32.81 -0.67
N ALA A 12 -5.52 -33.71 -1.18
CA ALA A 12 -4.39 -33.36 -2.04
C ALA A 12 -4.85 -32.76 -3.38
N ALA A 13 -5.92 -33.31 -3.98
CA ALA A 13 -6.52 -32.77 -5.18
C ALA A 13 -7.13 -31.38 -4.97
N ALA A 14 -7.77 -31.13 -3.83
CA ALA A 14 -8.32 -29.81 -3.49
C ALA A 14 -7.21 -28.75 -3.30
N ALA A 15 -6.09 -29.12 -2.68
CA ALA A 15 -4.95 -28.23 -2.52
C ALA A 15 -4.29 -27.85 -3.86
N ALA A 16 -4.31 -28.77 -4.84
CA ALA A 16 -3.73 -28.56 -6.17
C ALA A 16 -4.52 -27.56 -7.05
N VAL A 17 -5.75 -27.19 -6.67
CA VAL A 17 -6.57 -26.19 -7.40
C VAL A 17 -6.40 -24.77 -6.80
N SER A 18 -5.45 -24.57 -5.88
CA SER A 18 -5.19 -23.25 -5.31
C SER A 18 -4.55 -22.32 -6.36
N THR A 19 -5.33 -21.42 -6.94
CA THR A 19 -4.82 -20.39 -7.85
C THR A 19 -4.16 -19.26 -7.06
N SER A 20 -2.99 -18.81 -7.48
CA SER A 20 -2.38 -17.58 -6.97
C SER A 20 -3.23 -16.37 -7.37
N ALA A 21 -3.63 -15.57 -6.39
CA ALA A 21 -4.29 -14.30 -6.66
C ALA A 21 -3.25 -13.28 -7.16
N MET A 22 -3.49 -12.72 -8.36
CA MET A 22 -2.71 -11.58 -8.86
C MET A 22 -3.22 -10.31 -8.19
N ALA A 23 -2.55 -9.89 -7.12
CA ALA A 23 -2.85 -8.63 -6.42
C ALA A 23 -1.90 -7.54 -6.92
N GLU A 24 -2.44 -6.50 -7.56
CA GLU A 24 -1.69 -5.32 -7.95
C GLU A 24 -1.92 -4.18 -6.94
N VAL A 25 -0.85 -3.41 -6.67
CA VAL A 25 -0.94 -2.20 -5.86
C VAL A 25 -1.37 -1.03 -6.75
N VAL A 26 -2.48 -0.41 -6.38
CA VAL A 26 -3.03 0.77 -7.06
C VAL A 26 -3.04 1.97 -6.12
N VAL A 27 -2.88 3.16 -6.70
CA VAL A 27 -2.99 4.43 -5.98
C VAL A 27 -4.34 5.05 -6.31
N VAL A 28 -5.07 5.46 -5.28
CA VAL A 28 -6.39 6.08 -5.42
C VAL A 28 -6.35 7.53 -4.95
N VAL A 29 -7.07 8.39 -5.67
CA VAL A 29 -7.18 9.81 -5.36
C VAL A 29 -8.66 10.18 -5.23
N ASN A 30 -8.97 11.24 -4.50
CA ASN A 30 -10.32 11.77 -4.41
C ASN A 30 -10.80 12.21 -5.81
N PRO A 31 -12.05 11.89 -6.22
CA PRO A 31 -12.58 12.28 -7.53
C PRO A 31 -12.59 13.79 -7.80
N LYS A 32 -12.54 14.63 -6.75
CA LYS A 32 -12.47 16.10 -6.87
C LYS A 32 -11.06 16.61 -7.21
N ALA A 33 -10.03 15.75 -7.19
CA ALA A 33 -8.69 16.15 -7.57
C ALA A 33 -8.64 16.53 -9.06
N ALA A 34 -7.90 17.60 -9.39
CA ALA A 34 -7.79 18.10 -10.75
C ALA A 34 -7.10 17.11 -11.71
N GLU A 35 -6.20 16.29 -11.18
CA GLU A 35 -5.38 15.36 -11.95
C GLU A 35 -5.90 13.93 -11.79
N SER A 36 -6.38 13.34 -12.89
CA SER A 36 -6.84 11.95 -12.94
C SER A 36 -5.73 10.93 -13.19
N THR A 37 -4.53 11.40 -13.60
CA THR A 37 -3.39 10.54 -13.95
C THR A 37 -2.09 11.15 -13.44
N MET A 38 -1.21 10.32 -12.88
CA MET A 38 0.09 10.75 -12.37
C MET A 38 1.17 9.71 -12.65
N SER A 39 2.40 10.16 -12.88
CA SER A 39 3.56 9.29 -12.98
C SER A 39 3.99 8.76 -11.61
N LYS A 40 4.76 7.67 -11.58
CA LYS A 40 5.30 7.11 -10.34
C LYS A 40 6.16 8.12 -9.58
N GLU A 41 6.93 8.92 -10.30
CA GLU A 41 7.81 9.94 -9.75
C GLU A 41 7.00 11.07 -9.10
N GLN A 42 5.89 11.49 -9.72
CA GLN A 42 4.98 12.47 -9.14
C GLN A 42 4.35 11.92 -7.84
N ILE A 43 3.87 10.68 -7.86
CA ILE A 43 3.32 10.03 -6.67
C ILE A 43 4.37 9.96 -5.56
N ALA A 44 5.58 9.52 -5.88
CA ALA A 44 6.69 9.43 -4.92
C ALA A 44 7.01 10.79 -4.28
N GLN A 45 6.88 11.90 -5.00
CA GLN A 45 7.12 13.23 -4.43
C GLN A 45 6.15 13.56 -3.28
N PHE A 46 4.88 13.15 -3.37
CA PHE A 46 3.92 13.35 -2.29
C PHE A 46 4.26 12.47 -1.08
N PHE A 47 4.51 11.18 -1.31
CA PHE A 47 4.80 10.21 -0.23
C PHE A 47 6.19 10.36 0.40
N LEU A 48 7.08 11.14 -0.21
CA LEU A 48 8.41 11.49 0.33
C LEU A 48 8.49 12.94 0.84
N GLY A 49 7.36 13.66 0.92
CA GLY A 49 7.32 15.02 1.46
C GLY A 49 8.07 16.06 0.62
N LYS A 50 8.27 15.79 -0.68
CA LYS A 50 8.86 16.73 -1.64
C LYS A 50 7.81 17.70 -2.21
N SER A 51 6.53 17.36 -2.10
CA SER A 51 5.40 18.21 -2.51
C SER A 51 4.28 18.15 -1.47
N THR A 52 3.64 19.29 -1.23
CA THR A 52 2.51 19.45 -0.31
C THR A 52 1.17 19.66 -1.04
N ALA A 53 1.15 19.52 -2.36
CA ALA A 53 -0.07 19.74 -3.15
C ALA A 53 -1.15 18.66 -2.90
N MET A 54 -0.77 17.52 -2.33
CA MET A 54 -1.67 16.44 -1.92
C MET A 54 -1.36 15.97 -0.52
N THR A 55 -2.36 15.42 0.15
CA THR A 55 -2.23 14.82 1.48
C THR A 55 -2.17 13.30 1.33
N PRO A 56 -0.95 12.70 1.32
CA PRO A 56 -0.82 11.25 1.21
C PRO A 56 -1.39 10.53 2.44
N ILE A 57 -1.96 9.37 2.21
CA ILE A 57 -2.47 8.45 3.23
C ILE A 57 -1.74 7.12 3.02
N ASP A 58 -1.13 6.62 4.08
CA ASP A 58 -0.38 5.36 4.09
C ASP A 58 -1.15 4.26 4.81
N GLN A 59 -0.83 3.02 4.46
CA GLN A 59 -1.20 1.90 5.32
C GLN A 59 -0.21 1.74 6.48
N ALA A 60 -0.63 1.04 7.51
CA ALA A 60 0.21 0.68 8.64
C ALA A 60 1.57 0.11 8.19
N ASP A 61 2.63 0.45 8.93
CA ASP A 61 4.01 -0.03 8.72
C ASP A 61 4.10 -1.57 8.51
N SER A 62 3.23 -2.35 9.15
CA SER A 62 3.18 -3.82 9.02
C SER A 62 2.52 -4.32 7.73
N SER A 63 1.96 -3.43 6.91
CA SER A 63 1.25 -3.81 5.70
C SER A 63 2.21 -4.21 4.57
N PRO A 64 2.04 -5.39 3.96
CA PRO A 64 2.83 -5.78 2.79
C PRO A 64 2.57 -4.87 1.59
N ILE A 65 1.36 -4.29 1.48
CA ILE A 65 0.99 -3.34 0.41
C ILE A 65 1.87 -2.10 0.48
N ARG A 66 2.15 -1.61 1.69
CA ARG A 66 3.02 -0.45 1.88
C ARG A 66 4.46 -0.73 1.46
N ALA A 67 5.00 -1.88 1.86
CA ALA A 67 6.35 -2.27 1.47
C ALA A 67 6.48 -2.36 -0.06
N GLU A 68 5.50 -2.99 -0.72
CA GLU A 68 5.45 -3.09 -2.18
C GLU A 68 5.29 -1.72 -2.86
N PHE A 69 4.42 -0.85 -2.34
CA PHE A 69 4.22 0.50 -2.83
C PHE A 69 5.52 1.30 -2.83
N TYR A 70 6.20 1.39 -1.68
CA TYR A 70 7.45 2.17 -1.58
C TYR A 70 8.54 1.59 -2.47
N LYS A 71 8.61 0.27 -2.61
CA LYS A 71 9.57 -0.36 -3.50
C LYS A 71 9.29 -0.05 -4.98
N LYS A 72 8.03 -0.13 -5.42
CA LYS A 72 7.64 0.08 -6.82
C LYS A 72 7.57 1.55 -7.24
N VAL A 73 7.20 2.44 -6.32
CA VAL A 73 6.91 3.85 -6.60
C VAL A 73 8.06 4.76 -6.22
N ALA A 74 8.69 4.53 -5.05
CA ALA A 74 9.75 5.38 -4.54
C ALA A 74 11.17 4.77 -4.67
N ASP A 75 11.26 3.51 -5.11
CA ASP A 75 12.48 2.68 -5.07
C ASP A 75 13.19 2.76 -3.71
N LYS A 76 12.40 2.70 -2.64
CA LYS A 76 12.85 2.77 -1.25
C LYS A 76 12.10 1.75 -0.41
N ASP A 77 12.68 1.40 0.73
CA ASP A 77 11.98 0.62 1.74
C ASP A 77 11.16 1.53 2.64
N ALA A 78 10.06 1.01 3.19
CA ALA A 78 9.15 1.78 4.06
C ALA A 78 9.86 2.40 5.27
N ALA A 79 10.88 1.72 5.82
CA ALA A 79 11.71 2.23 6.91
C ALA A 79 12.54 3.45 6.50
N GLN A 80 13.06 3.49 5.27
CA GLN A 80 13.80 4.63 4.74
C GLN A 80 12.87 5.84 4.53
N ALA A 81 11.65 5.60 4.03
CA ALA A 81 10.64 6.63 3.91
C ALA A 81 10.24 7.21 5.28
N LYS A 82 10.05 6.35 6.28
CA LYS A 82 9.78 6.76 7.67
C LYS A 82 10.91 7.61 8.24
N ALA A 83 12.17 7.18 8.07
CA ALA A 83 13.33 7.96 8.52
C ALA A 83 13.42 9.33 7.84
N LEU A 84 13.10 9.40 6.54
CA LEU A 84 13.01 10.66 5.80
C LEU A 84 11.96 11.59 6.43
N TRP A 85 10.77 11.07 6.73
CA TRP A 85 9.71 11.83 7.37
C TRP A 85 10.08 12.29 8.78
N SER A 86 10.71 11.45 9.59
CA SER A 86 11.22 11.85 10.91
C SER A 86 12.18 13.04 10.82
N LYS A 87 13.06 13.05 9.81
CA LYS A 87 13.95 14.19 9.54
C LYS A 87 13.16 15.42 9.10
N LEU A 88 12.19 15.28 8.19
CA LEU A 88 11.38 16.40 7.69
C LEU A 88 10.59 17.08 8.81
N VAL A 89 9.92 16.30 9.67
CA VAL A 89 9.16 16.80 10.82
C VAL A 89 10.10 17.53 11.79
N PHE A 90 11.27 16.97 12.07
CA PHE A 90 12.26 17.62 12.92
C PHE A 90 12.76 18.96 12.34
N THR A 91 12.85 19.08 11.01
CA THR A 91 13.22 20.34 10.33
C THR A 91 12.06 21.33 10.17
N GLY A 92 10.90 21.07 10.78
CA GLY A 92 9.72 21.96 10.70
C GLY A 92 8.98 21.92 9.35
N LYS A 93 9.24 20.89 8.53
CA LYS A 93 8.55 20.63 7.25
C LYS A 93 7.30 19.74 7.50
N PRO A 94 6.41 19.53 6.50
CA PRO A 94 4.98 19.26 6.71
C PRO A 94 4.66 17.95 7.44
N THR A 95 3.38 17.78 7.79
CA THR A 95 2.82 16.64 8.50
C THR A 95 3.01 15.32 7.75
N MET A 96 3.49 14.32 8.48
CA MET A 96 3.65 12.93 8.04
C MET A 96 2.34 12.37 7.44
N PRO A 97 2.41 11.49 6.43
CA PRO A 97 1.25 10.81 5.89
C PRO A 97 0.44 10.15 6.99
N LYS A 98 -0.88 10.24 6.93
CA LYS A 98 -1.75 9.59 7.90
C LYS A 98 -1.70 8.08 7.67
N GLU A 99 -1.32 7.31 8.69
CA GLU A 99 -1.43 5.85 8.64
C GLU A 99 -2.85 5.38 8.99
N VAL A 100 -3.33 4.40 8.24
CA VAL A 100 -4.59 3.69 8.52
C VAL A 100 -4.37 2.17 8.45
N GLY A 101 -5.24 1.41 9.12
CA GLY A 101 -5.01 -0.02 9.36
C GLY A 101 -5.13 -0.91 8.11
N ASP A 102 -5.99 -0.56 7.15
CA ASP A 102 -6.28 -1.40 6.00
C ASP A 102 -6.75 -0.59 4.76
N SER A 103 -6.93 -1.29 3.64
CA SER A 103 -7.39 -0.71 2.37
C SER A 103 -8.80 -0.10 2.45
N VAL A 104 -9.67 -0.58 3.34
CA VAL A 104 -11.03 -0.03 3.52
C VAL A 104 -10.92 1.34 4.19
N ALA A 105 -10.09 1.46 5.21
CA ALA A 105 -9.80 2.70 5.91
C ALA A 105 -9.07 3.70 4.99
N VAL A 106 -8.18 3.24 4.09
CA VAL A 106 -7.57 4.13 3.06
C VAL A 106 -8.67 4.74 2.19
N LYS A 107 -9.57 3.92 1.63
CA LYS A 107 -10.66 4.41 0.77
C LYS A 107 -11.56 5.40 1.50
N ALA A 108 -11.92 5.10 2.75
CA ALA A 108 -12.74 6.00 3.56
C ALA A 108 -12.03 7.33 3.83
N ALA A 109 -10.74 7.30 4.17
CA ALA A 109 -9.95 8.49 4.42
C ALA A 109 -9.77 9.34 3.14
N VAL A 110 -9.57 8.72 1.98
CA VAL A 110 -9.48 9.41 0.69
C VAL A 110 -10.81 10.08 0.32
N ALA A 111 -11.94 9.40 0.57
CA ALA A 111 -13.28 9.93 0.28
C ALA A 111 -13.72 11.06 1.21
N ALA A 112 -13.14 11.15 2.41
CA ALA A 112 -13.48 12.17 3.42
C ALA A 112 -12.77 13.52 3.20
N ASN A 113 -11.83 13.62 2.26
CA ASN A 113 -11.18 14.87 1.85
C ASN A 113 -11.91 15.54 0.67
#